data_AF-A0A9J7MUN5-F1
#
_entry.id   AF-A0A9J7MUN5-F1
#
_cell.length_a   1.000
_cell.length_b   1.000
_cell.length_c   1.000
_cell.angle_alpha   90.00
_cell.angle_beta   90.00
_cell.angle_gamma   90.00
#
_symmetry.space_group_name_H-M   'P 1'
#
loop_
_entity.id
_entity.type
_entity.pdbx_description
1 polymer ?
#
loop_
_entity_poly.entity_id
_entity_poly.type
_entity_poly.pdbx_seq_one_letter_code
_entity_poly.pdbx_strand_id
1 'polypeptide(L)'
;MGGSESKTEEVVRWHDRWDDDAEEQGIADAVREFEERRGSQRMKEVKETLFRIQKDLEEYQVGSKLRLGKFFPAKIKEIESINIAMVGPTGSGKSSFINIAEQVMMGEATAITQSTGKEGTIHLEEFLTKFNFRLIDTRGYFDLDEGWSQELKNILTGKIRPGQTIVREVDDAALAPEQHLRSDEAPFGEQIHGVICVMVDKDPRLEQYKTRMRSIKEYLREEGFSPVAALAFEDEEDFKDEDRRRGIMEDLSAAVGAPIDKTFPFINHLASGSKVKKDPESVLNVLDILDTAVTAAEKFIKVRLQREKYAGERQAKERGPESQSVSDFIQDIGKAHNWDKGRVDSLVKRLHDEDIYDVSDLRDSWDSVSETLTMGMRSVLKQALSV
;
A
#
# COMPACT_ATOMS: atom_id res chain seq x y z
N MET A 1 13.09 -92.38 -16.39
CA MET A 1 14.05 -91.65 -15.54
C MET A 1 13.83 -90.19 -15.80
N GLY A 2 13.30 -89.47 -14.81
CA GLY A 2 12.83 -88.11 -14.96
C GLY A 2 13.75 -87.08 -14.31
N GLY A 3 13.64 -85.85 -14.83
CA GLY A 3 13.59 -84.60 -14.07
C GLY A 3 14.90 -84.05 -13.53
N SER A 4 15.39 -82.96 -14.12
CA SER A 4 15.96 -81.80 -13.40
C SER A 4 16.44 -80.74 -14.39
N GLU A 5 15.59 -79.81 -14.84
CA GLU A 5 16.12 -78.59 -15.48
C GLU A 5 15.17 -77.37 -15.53
N SER A 6 13.92 -77.44 -15.05
CA SER A 6 12.96 -76.33 -15.21
C SER A 6 12.62 -75.53 -13.94
N LYS A 7 13.37 -75.67 -12.83
CA LYS A 7 13.03 -74.98 -11.56
C LYS A 7 13.93 -73.78 -11.20
N THR A 8 15.04 -73.58 -11.91
CA THR A 8 16.02 -72.55 -11.56
C THR A 8 15.75 -71.21 -12.23
N GLU A 9 15.23 -71.17 -13.46
CA GLU A 9 14.96 -69.90 -14.17
C GLU A 9 13.72 -69.16 -13.64
N GLU A 10 12.71 -69.88 -13.15
CA GLU A 10 11.49 -69.26 -12.62
C GLU A 10 11.77 -68.57 -11.28
N VAL A 11 12.54 -69.20 -10.38
CA VAL A 11 12.85 -68.67 -9.04
C VAL A 11 13.76 -67.43 -9.07
N VAL A 12 14.69 -67.35 -10.03
CA VAL A 12 15.53 -66.16 -10.23
C VAL A 12 14.68 -64.99 -10.72
N ARG A 13 13.73 -65.25 -11.63
CA ARG A 13 12.81 -64.24 -12.15
C ARG A 13 11.81 -63.71 -11.11
N TRP A 14 11.50 -64.47 -10.05
CA TRP A 14 10.69 -63.99 -8.92
C TRP A 14 11.49 -63.19 -7.89
N HIS A 15 12.78 -63.51 -7.67
CA HIS A 15 13.66 -62.72 -6.79
C HIS A 15 14.00 -61.37 -7.41
N ASP A 16 14.39 -61.32 -8.70
CA ASP A 16 14.73 -60.07 -9.38
C ASP A 16 13.52 -59.11 -9.41
N ARG A 17 12.30 -59.64 -9.60
CA ARG A 17 11.06 -58.84 -9.59
C ARG A 17 10.65 -58.34 -8.20
N TRP A 18 10.95 -59.13 -7.15
CA TRP A 18 10.68 -58.73 -5.76
C TRP A 18 11.68 -57.69 -5.27
N ASP A 19 12.94 -57.78 -5.70
CA ASP A 19 13.98 -56.79 -5.39
C ASP A 19 13.72 -55.47 -6.15
N ASP A 20 13.29 -55.52 -7.42
CA ASP A 20 12.88 -54.34 -8.19
C ASP A 20 11.64 -53.65 -7.59
N ASP A 21 10.60 -54.40 -7.20
CA ASP A 21 9.39 -53.86 -6.57
C ASP A 21 9.67 -53.27 -5.16
N ALA A 22 10.60 -53.86 -4.41
CA ALA A 22 11.02 -53.37 -3.09
C ALA A 22 11.91 -52.12 -3.17
N GLU A 23 12.75 -52.03 -4.21
CA GLU A 23 13.58 -50.85 -4.49
C GLU A 23 12.72 -49.69 -5.01
N GLU A 24 11.75 -49.93 -5.89
CA GLU A 24 10.78 -48.93 -6.34
C GLU A 24 9.89 -48.42 -5.18
N GLN A 25 9.43 -49.31 -4.29
CA GLN A 25 8.69 -48.91 -3.09
C GLN A 25 9.58 -48.12 -2.11
N GLY A 26 10.84 -48.52 -1.94
CA GLY A 26 11.80 -47.80 -1.11
C GLY A 26 12.11 -46.39 -1.63
N ILE A 27 12.22 -46.21 -2.95
CA ILE A 27 12.40 -44.91 -3.59
C ILE A 27 11.13 -44.07 -3.46
N ALA A 28 9.95 -44.65 -3.69
CA ALA A 28 8.67 -43.93 -3.56
C ALA A 28 8.42 -43.46 -2.11
N ASP A 29 8.71 -44.30 -1.12
CA ASP A 29 8.59 -43.94 0.29
C ASP A 29 9.64 -42.90 0.70
N ALA A 30 10.88 -42.98 0.18
CA ALA A 30 11.92 -41.98 0.41
C ALA A 30 11.60 -40.63 -0.25
N VAL A 31 11.02 -40.63 -1.45
CA VAL A 31 10.52 -39.42 -2.14
C VAL A 31 9.37 -38.81 -1.34
N ARG A 32 8.40 -39.61 -0.90
CA ARG A 32 7.28 -39.14 -0.05
C ARG A 32 7.78 -38.56 1.27
N GLU A 33 8.70 -39.25 1.96
CA GLU A 33 9.27 -38.74 3.23
C GLU A 33 10.10 -37.47 3.00
N PHE A 34 10.83 -37.37 1.89
CA PHE A 34 11.58 -36.17 1.52
C PHE A 34 10.65 -34.99 1.19
N GLU A 35 9.56 -35.23 0.46
CA GLU A 35 8.51 -34.25 0.16
C GLU A 35 7.75 -33.83 1.43
N GLU A 36 7.45 -34.75 2.34
CA GLU A 36 6.82 -34.47 3.64
C GLU A 36 7.74 -33.63 4.54
N ARG A 37 9.04 -33.95 4.60
CA ARG A 37 10.04 -33.17 5.35
C ARG A 37 10.23 -31.78 4.74
N ARG A 38 10.32 -31.67 3.42
CA ARG A 38 10.43 -30.39 2.69
C ARG A 38 9.16 -29.56 2.87
N GLY A 39 7.98 -30.18 2.81
CA GLY A 39 6.69 -29.56 3.06
C GLY A 39 6.56 -29.07 4.50
N SER A 40 7.01 -29.87 5.47
CA SER A 40 7.01 -29.51 6.90
C SER A 40 7.95 -28.33 7.20
N GLN A 41 9.13 -28.30 6.56
CA GLN A 41 10.08 -27.20 6.71
C GLN A 41 9.58 -25.91 6.04
N ARG A 42 9.08 -26.00 4.79
CA ARG A 42 8.44 -24.87 4.09
C ARG A 42 7.27 -24.31 4.91
N MET A 43 6.44 -25.18 5.49
CA MET A 43 5.32 -24.79 6.34
C MET A 43 5.77 -24.03 7.59
N LYS A 44 6.88 -24.44 8.20
CA LYS A 44 7.46 -23.75 9.36
C LYS A 44 7.93 -22.35 8.97
N GLU A 45 8.66 -22.23 7.87
CA GLU A 45 9.16 -20.95 7.34
C GLU A 45 8.02 -19.99 6.98
N VAL A 46 6.94 -20.50 6.36
CA VAL A 46 5.74 -19.72 6.04
C VAL A 46 5.08 -19.22 7.33
N LYS A 47 4.93 -20.06 8.36
CA LYS A 47 4.34 -19.65 9.64
C LYS A 47 5.17 -18.61 10.38
N GLU A 48 6.49 -18.76 10.39
CA GLU A 48 7.41 -17.79 11.00
C GLU A 48 7.35 -16.44 10.27
N THR A 49 7.31 -16.47 8.94
CA THR A 49 7.18 -15.28 8.10
C THR A 49 5.83 -14.59 8.33
N LEU A 50 4.74 -15.36 8.35
CA LEU A 50 3.39 -14.88 8.63
C LEU A 50 3.34 -14.17 9.99
N PHE A 51 3.86 -14.80 11.03
CA PHE A 51 3.88 -14.21 12.37
C PHE A 51 4.71 -12.92 12.43
N ARG A 52 5.84 -12.88 11.73
CA ARG A 52 6.69 -11.68 11.66
C ARG A 52 5.96 -10.53 10.98
N ILE A 53 5.38 -10.74 9.80
CA ILE A 53 4.68 -9.67 9.06
C ILE A 53 3.46 -9.20 9.83
N GLN A 54 2.69 -10.14 10.39
CA GLN A 54 1.54 -9.82 11.24
C GLN A 54 1.96 -8.90 12.38
N LYS A 55 3.00 -9.27 13.14
CA LYS A 55 3.51 -8.46 14.25
C LYS A 55 4.01 -7.09 13.79
N ASP A 56 4.73 -7.03 12.67
CA ASP A 56 5.24 -5.77 12.10
C ASP A 56 4.09 -4.83 11.68
N LEU A 57 2.96 -5.38 11.22
CA LEU A 57 1.74 -4.63 10.90
C LEU A 57 0.96 -4.22 12.16
N GLU A 58 0.89 -5.07 13.17
CA GLU A 58 0.25 -4.77 14.47
C GLU A 58 0.97 -3.63 15.20
N GLU A 59 2.30 -3.64 15.21
CA GLU A 59 3.14 -2.63 15.88
C GLU A 59 3.42 -1.40 14.99
N TYR A 60 2.91 -1.38 13.76
CA TYR A 60 3.17 -0.33 12.79
C TYR A 60 2.80 1.07 13.31
N GLN A 61 3.70 2.03 13.08
CA GLN A 61 3.47 3.45 13.33
C GLN A 61 3.64 4.24 12.04
N VAL A 62 2.80 5.26 11.82
CA VAL A 62 2.84 6.08 10.60
C VAL A 62 4.24 6.68 10.39
N GLY A 63 4.84 6.41 9.22
CA GLY A 63 6.16 6.91 8.87
C GLY A 63 7.32 6.04 9.38
N SER A 64 7.06 4.87 9.96
CA SER A 64 8.10 3.97 10.47
C SER A 64 8.84 3.20 9.38
N LYS A 65 8.18 2.82 8.27
CA LYS A 65 8.80 2.02 7.19
C LYS A 65 9.91 2.78 6.48
N LEU A 66 9.72 4.08 6.26
CA LEU A 66 10.67 4.98 5.59
C LEU A 66 11.31 6.00 6.54
N ARG A 67 11.02 5.92 7.84
CA ARG A 67 11.52 6.83 8.88
C ARG A 67 11.18 8.29 8.59
N LEU A 68 9.97 8.54 8.09
CA LEU A 68 9.50 9.86 7.65
C LEU A 68 9.53 10.91 8.75
N GLY A 69 9.30 10.51 10.01
CA GLY A 69 9.38 11.41 11.16
C GLY A 69 10.74 12.09 11.34
N LYS A 70 11.83 11.55 10.76
CA LYS A 70 13.15 12.21 10.76
C LYS A 70 13.22 13.40 9.80
N PHE A 71 12.39 13.41 8.75
CA PHE A 71 12.42 14.41 7.69
C PHE A 71 11.22 15.37 7.77
N PHE A 72 10.07 14.88 8.25
CA PHE A 72 8.81 15.61 8.29
C PHE A 72 8.07 15.41 9.64
N PRO A 73 8.70 15.71 10.79
CA PRO A 73 8.16 15.34 12.11
C PRO A 73 6.79 15.95 12.43
N ALA A 74 6.54 17.20 12.05
CA ALA A 74 5.26 17.86 12.29
C ALA A 74 4.14 17.25 11.42
N LYS A 75 4.41 17.10 10.11
CA LYS A 75 3.44 16.56 9.16
C LYS A 75 3.07 15.10 9.41
N ILE A 76 4.02 14.28 9.85
CA ILE A 76 3.71 12.88 10.20
C ILE A 76 2.85 12.78 11.45
N LYS A 77 2.96 13.71 12.41
CA LYS A 77 2.08 13.75 13.59
C LYS A 77 0.64 14.17 13.26
N GLU A 78 0.42 14.84 12.14
CA GLU A 78 -0.92 15.22 11.66
C GLU A 78 -1.66 14.03 11.02
N ILE A 79 -0.96 12.93 10.68
CA ILE A 79 -1.53 11.74 10.06
C ILE A 79 -1.78 10.70 11.15
N GLU A 80 -3.04 10.53 11.53
CA GLU A 80 -3.45 9.54 12.54
C GLU A 80 -3.27 8.10 12.03
N SER A 81 -3.66 7.84 10.79
CA SER A 81 -3.56 6.51 10.18
C SER A 81 -3.39 6.58 8.67
N ILE A 82 -2.84 5.52 8.09
CA ILE A 82 -2.71 5.38 6.64
C ILE A 82 -4.01 4.82 6.04
N ASN A 83 -4.70 5.61 5.24
CA ASN A 83 -5.85 5.17 4.45
C ASN A 83 -5.43 4.48 3.14
N ILE A 84 -5.91 3.26 2.89
CA ILE A 84 -5.59 2.46 1.69
C ILE A 84 -6.89 2.11 0.98
N ALA A 85 -7.08 2.58 -0.25
CA ALA A 85 -8.27 2.27 -1.05
C ALA A 85 -8.16 0.89 -1.70
N MET A 86 -9.22 0.09 -1.55
CA MET A 86 -9.42 -1.19 -2.23
C MET A 86 -10.24 -0.96 -3.50
N VAL A 87 -9.62 -1.12 -4.68
CA VAL A 87 -10.21 -0.75 -5.96
C VAL A 87 -10.34 -1.98 -6.86
N GLY A 88 -11.47 -2.18 -7.51
CA GLY A 88 -11.68 -3.33 -8.39
C GLY A 88 -13.12 -3.48 -8.83
N PRO A 89 -13.40 -4.22 -9.91
CA PRO A 89 -14.76 -4.37 -10.41
C PRO A 89 -15.67 -5.06 -9.40
N THR A 90 -16.97 -5.02 -9.63
CA THR A 90 -17.90 -5.86 -8.86
C THR A 90 -17.54 -7.34 -9.05
N GLY A 91 -17.51 -8.08 -7.94
CA GLY A 91 -17.08 -9.49 -7.94
C GLY A 91 -15.58 -9.72 -7.90
N SER A 92 -14.75 -8.66 -7.82
CA SER A 92 -13.28 -8.81 -7.93
C SER A 92 -12.58 -9.48 -6.75
N GLY A 93 -13.31 -9.86 -5.69
CA GLY A 93 -12.73 -10.45 -4.49
C GLY A 93 -12.30 -9.46 -3.40
N LYS A 94 -12.62 -8.16 -3.50
CA LYS A 94 -12.31 -7.14 -2.45
C LYS A 94 -12.78 -7.57 -1.05
N SER A 95 -14.06 -7.92 -0.91
CA SER A 95 -14.62 -8.35 0.38
C SER A 95 -14.02 -9.67 0.86
N SER A 96 -13.63 -10.57 -0.05
CA SER A 96 -12.91 -11.80 0.32
C SER A 96 -11.53 -11.48 0.87
N PHE A 97 -10.79 -10.56 0.23
CA PHE A 97 -9.51 -10.08 0.70
C PHE A 97 -9.63 -9.49 2.11
N ILE A 98 -10.61 -8.59 2.32
CA ILE A 98 -10.85 -7.95 3.63
C ILE A 98 -11.13 -9.01 4.69
N ASN A 99 -12.02 -9.98 4.41
CA ASN A 99 -12.31 -11.05 5.36
C ASN A 99 -11.07 -11.87 5.74
N ILE A 100 -10.17 -12.16 4.79
CA ILE A 100 -8.91 -12.86 5.10
C ILE A 100 -8.01 -11.96 5.96
N ALA A 101 -7.85 -10.70 5.57
CA ALA A 101 -7.04 -9.72 6.29
C ALA A 101 -7.51 -9.56 7.75
N GLU A 102 -8.80 -9.38 7.98
CA GLU A 102 -9.39 -9.27 9.31
C GLU A 102 -9.25 -10.56 10.11
N GLN A 103 -9.51 -11.72 9.49
CA GLN A 103 -9.39 -13.01 10.14
C GLN A 103 -7.94 -13.29 10.61
N VAL A 104 -6.94 -12.79 9.90
CA VAL A 104 -5.52 -12.96 10.24
C VAL A 104 -5.07 -11.93 11.27
N MET A 105 -5.42 -10.65 11.07
CA MET A 105 -4.98 -9.55 11.92
C MET A 105 -5.76 -9.43 13.23
N MET A 106 -7.05 -9.76 13.24
CA MET A 106 -7.95 -9.59 14.39
C MET A 106 -8.52 -10.90 14.95
N GLY A 107 -8.40 -12.01 14.20
CA GLY A 107 -8.97 -13.30 14.58
C GLY A 107 -10.47 -13.45 14.28
N GLU A 108 -11.13 -12.40 13.78
CA GLU A 108 -12.54 -12.34 13.42
C GLU A 108 -12.69 -11.65 12.05
N ALA A 109 -13.68 -12.06 11.26
CA ALA A 109 -14.03 -11.44 9.97
C ALA A 109 -15.36 -10.69 10.09
N THR A 110 -15.41 -9.45 9.60
CA THR A 110 -16.57 -8.56 9.80
C THR A 110 -17.23 -8.11 8.50
N ALA A 111 -16.58 -8.27 7.34
CA ALA A 111 -17.14 -7.83 6.06
C ALA A 111 -18.35 -8.70 5.66
N ILE A 112 -19.52 -8.07 5.54
CA ILE A 112 -20.79 -8.72 5.20
C ILE A 112 -20.76 -9.14 3.73
N THR A 113 -20.94 -10.44 3.49
CA THR A 113 -20.96 -11.04 2.16
C THR A 113 -22.36 -10.95 1.56
N GLN A 114 -22.65 -9.95 0.73
CA GLN A 114 -23.89 -9.95 -0.06
C GLN A 114 -23.69 -10.79 -1.33
N SER A 115 -24.21 -12.02 -1.31
CA SER A 115 -24.12 -13.02 -2.37
C SER A 115 -25.33 -13.02 -3.31
N THR A 116 -25.79 -11.84 -3.73
CA THR A 116 -26.82 -11.73 -4.78
C THR A 116 -26.37 -10.67 -5.77
N GLY A 117 -26.54 -10.91 -7.07
CA GLY A 117 -26.05 -10.06 -8.17
C GLY A 117 -26.69 -8.67 -8.29
N LYS A 118 -26.87 -7.98 -7.16
CA LYS A 118 -27.16 -6.56 -7.03
C LYS A 118 -25.95 -5.90 -6.36
N GLU A 119 -25.73 -4.63 -6.67
CA GLU A 119 -24.64 -3.83 -6.14
C GLU A 119 -24.58 -3.86 -4.61
N GLY A 120 -23.59 -4.56 -4.06
CA GLY A 120 -23.50 -4.86 -2.63
C GLY A 120 -22.83 -3.78 -1.78
N THR A 121 -21.87 -3.02 -2.35
CA THR A 121 -21.16 -1.95 -1.62
C THR A 121 -21.63 -0.59 -2.12
N ILE A 122 -22.59 0.02 -1.42
CA ILE A 122 -23.13 1.35 -1.75
C ILE A 122 -22.39 2.46 -0.97
N HIS A 123 -21.78 2.10 0.16
CA HIS A 123 -21.05 3.01 1.05
C HIS A 123 -19.55 2.71 1.01
N LEU A 124 -18.73 3.75 1.18
CA LEU A 124 -17.30 3.56 1.51
C LEU A 124 -17.19 3.04 2.94
N GLU A 125 -16.72 1.81 3.12
CA GLU A 125 -16.60 1.18 4.45
C GLU A 125 -15.13 1.10 4.88
N GLU A 126 -14.88 1.32 6.16
CA GLU A 126 -13.53 1.23 6.75
C GLU A 126 -13.35 -0.09 7.49
N PHE A 127 -12.24 -0.76 7.23
CA PHE A 127 -11.83 -1.99 7.89
C PHE A 127 -10.44 -1.86 8.49
N LEU A 128 -10.11 -2.75 9.43
CA LEU A 128 -8.83 -2.75 10.16
C LEU A 128 -8.57 -1.46 10.97
N THR A 129 -9.64 -0.79 11.42
CA THR A 129 -9.58 0.50 12.16
C THR A 129 -8.88 0.42 13.52
N LYS A 130 -8.60 -0.78 14.04
CA LYS A 130 -7.82 -1.01 15.27
C LYS A 130 -6.31 -0.75 15.08
N PHE A 131 -5.85 -0.61 13.83
CA PHE A 131 -4.44 -0.41 13.48
C PHE A 131 -4.18 1.00 12.94
N ASN A 132 -2.91 1.39 12.86
CA ASN A 132 -2.48 2.68 12.28
C ASN A 132 -2.55 2.71 10.74
N PHE A 133 -3.29 1.80 10.14
CA PHE A 133 -3.65 1.77 8.73
C PHE A 133 -5.08 1.24 8.59
N ARG A 134 -5.77 1.64 7.53
CA ARG A 134 -7.17 1.29 7.26
C ARG A 134 -7.33 0.84 5.82
N LEU A 135 -8.17 -0.16 5.60
CA LEU A 135 -8.66 -0.49 4.27
C LEU A 135 -9.98 0.22 4.06
N ILE A 136 -10.12 0.90 2.92
CA ILE A 136 -11.35 1.56 2.50
C ILE A 136 -11.91 0.77 1.33
N ASP A 137 -13.00 0.04 1.58
CA ASP A 137 -13.69 -0.71 0.53
C ASP A 137 -14.48 0.25 -0.35
N THR A 138 -14.29 0.13 -1.67
CA THR A 138 -14.93 1.01 -2.65
C THR A 138 -16.02 0.25 -3.41
N ARG A 139 -17.05 0.97 -3.88
CA ARG A 139 -18.09 0.37 -4.73
C ARG A 139 -17.45 -0.25 -5.97
N GLY A 140 -17.82 -1.50 -6.27
CA GLY A 140 -17.39 -2.18 -7.48
C GLY A 140 -17.82 -1.41 -8.74
N TYR A 141 -16.95 -1.35 -9.73
CA TYR A 141 -17.31 -0.82 -11.05
C TYR A 141 -17.72 -1.95 -12.00
N PHE A 142 -18.70 -1.67 -12.86
CA PHE A 142 -19.08 -2.58 -13.95
C PHE A 142 -18.44 -2.12 -15.26
N ASP A 143 -18.45 -0.81 -15.52
CA ASP A 143 -17.82 -0.17 -16.66
C ASP A 143 -16.70 0.78 -16.21
N LEU A 144 -15.55 0.66 -16.88
CA LEU A 144 -14.37 1.50 -16.68
C LEU A 144 -14.39 2.65 -17.68
N ASP A 145 -15.33 3.57 -17.49
CA ASP A 145 -15.46 4.77 -18.32
C ASP A 145 -14.84 6.02 -17.64
N GLU A 146 -15.08 7.20 -18.22
CA GLU A 146 -14.61 8.47 -17.65
C GLU A 146 -15.26 8.79 -16.29
N GLY A 147 -16.51 8.36 -16.07
CA GLY A 147 -17.23 8.57 -14.81
C GLY A 147 -16.54 7.85 -13.64
N TRP A 148 -16.14 6.61 -13.85
CA TRP A 148 -15.35 5.85 -12.89
C TRP A 148 -14.02 6.53 -12.53
N SER A 149 -13.33 7.10 -13.53
CA SER A 149 -12.06 7.81 -13.29
C SER A 149 -12.24 9.02 -12.38
N GLN A 150 -13.36 9.75 -12.51
CA GLN A 150 -13.67 10.89 -11.65
C GLN A 150 -14.13 10.47 -10.25
N GLU A 151 -14.94 9.42 -10.15
CA GLU A 151 -15.36 8.81 -8.86
C GLU A 151 -14.12 8.42 -8.04
N LEU A 152 -13.17 7.70 -8.65
CA LEU A 152 -11.93 7.30 -7.99
C LEU A 152 -11.09 8.51 -7.56
N LYS A 153 -10.95 9.55 -8.38
CA LYS A 153 -10.25 10.79 -8.00
C LYS A 153 -10.89 11.45 -6.78
N ASN A 154 -12.22 11.47 -6.72
CA ASN A 154 -12.95 12.06 -5.61
C ASN A 154 -12.76 11.24 -4.31
N ILE A 155 -12.66 9.91 -4.41
CA ILE A 155 -12.31 9.05 -3.28
C ILE A 155 -10.86 9.31 -2.84
N LEU A 156 -9.91 9.31 -3.78
CA LEU A 156 -8.49 9.47 -3.47
C LEU A 156 -8.16 10.80 -2.78
N THR A 157 -8.84 11.87 -3.19
CA THR A 157 -8.71 13.23 -2.60
C THR A 157 -9.54 13.46 -1.35
N GLY A 158 -10.32 12.45 -0.90
CA GLY A 158 -11.22 12.55 0.25
C GLY A 158 -12.41 13.49 0.05
N LYS A 159 -12.73 13.85 -1.19
CA LYS A 159 -13.97 14.59 -1.53
C LYS A 159 -15.21 13.74 -1.28
N ILE A 160 -15.10 12.43 -1.50
CA ILE A 160 -16.04 11.42 -1.00
C ILE A 160 -15.40 10.79 0.25
N ARG A 161 -16.12 10.82 1.37
CA ARG A 161 -15.65 10.34 2.68
C ARG A 161 -16.11 8.92 2.96
N PRO A 162 -15.38 8.16 3.79
CA PRO A 162 -15.92 6.95 4.39
C PRO A 162 -17.28 7.20 5.05
N GLY A 163 -18.21 6.26 4.88
CA GLY A 163 -19.61 6.36 5.28
C GLY A 163 -20.53 7.10 4.31
N GLN A 164 -20.01 7.77 3.27
CA GLN A 164 -20.85 8.38 2.24
C GLN A 164 -21.31 7.37 1.19
N THR A 165 -22.55 7.52 0.74
CA THR A 165 -23.12 6.81 -0.41
C THR A 165 -22.44 7.28 -1.69
N ILE A 166 -21.96 6.34 -2.49
CA ILE A 166 -21.53 6.62 -3.87
C ILE A 166 -22.76 6.53 -4.75
N VAL A 167 -23.19 7.65 -5.32
CA VAL A 167 -24.39 7.75 -6.16
C VAL A 167 -23.97 7.81 -7.63
N ARG A 168 -24.57 6.98 -8.48
CA ARG A 168 -24.34 6.97 -9.93
C ARG A 168 -25.63 7.37 -10.65
N GLU A 169 -25.53 7.94 -11.85
CA GLU A 169 -26.70 8.38 -12.64
C GLU A 169 -27.67 7.24 -13.00
N VAL A 170 -27.18 5.99 -12.96
CA VAL A 170 -27.96 4.76 -13.18
C VAL A 170 -28.77 4.34 -11.95
N ASP A 171 -28.49 4.89 -10.77
CA ASP A 171 -29.30 4.71 -9.58
C ASP A 171 -30.54 5.59 -9.75
N ASP A 172 -31.75 5.01 -9.73
CA ASP A 172 -33.03 5.71 -9.95
C ASP A 172 -33.02 7.13 -9.33
N ALA A 173 -32.92 8.16 -10.19
CA ALA A 173 -32.70 9.55 -9.81
C ALA A 173 -33.79 10.13 -8.88
N ALA A 174 -34.90 9.41 -8.71
CA ALA A 174 -36.00 9.76 -7.81
C ALA A 174 -35.76 9.38 -6.33
N LEU A 175 -34.79 8.50 -6.03
CA LEU A 175 -34.49 8.02 -4.66
C LEU A 175 -33.02 8.14 -4.28
N ALA A 176 -32.17 8.60 -5.19
CA ALA A 176 -30.75 8.83 -4.93
C ALA A 176 -30.58 9.95 -3.88
N PRO A 177 -29.97 9.69 -2.70
CA PRO A 177 -29.64 10.77 -1.77
C PRO A 177 -28.66 11.75 -2.45
N GLU A 178 -28.76 13.05 -2.15
CA GLU A 178 -27.80 14.01 -2.70
C GLU A 178 -26.37 13.64 -2.28
N GLN A 179 -25.49 13.42 -3.25
CA GLN A 179 -24.07 13.18 -2.96
C GLN A 179 -23.40 14.51 -2.64
N HIS A 180 -23.31 14.84 -1.35
CA HIS A 180 -22.62 16.04 -0.89
C HIS A 180 -21.10 15.84 -0.93
N LEU A 181 -20.51 16.17 -2.08
CA LEU A 181 -19.06 16.27 -2.25
C LEU A 181 -18.53 17.47 -1.46
N ARG A 182 -17.31 17.35 -0.93
CA ARG A 182 -16.58 18.52 -0.43
C ARG A 182 -16.28 19.47 -1.60
N SER A 183 -16.34 20.78 -1.33
CA SER A 183 -15.88 21.81 -2.27
C SER A 183 -14.39 21.63 -2.61
N ASP A 184 -13.61 21.35 -1.56
CA ASP A 184 -12.15 21.24 -1.61
C ASP A 184 -11.69 19.83 -1.21
N GLU A 185 -10.42 19.54 -1.49
CA GLU A 185 -9.78 18.30 -1.05
C GLU A 185 -9.79 18.18 0.47
N ALA A 186 -9.80 16.94 0.97
CA ALA A 186 -9.70 16.69 2.39
C ALA A 186 -8.31 17.09 2.93
N PRO A 187 -8.17 17.41 4.23
CA PRO A 187 -6.88 17.47 4.89
C PRO A 187 -6.03 16.27 4.55
N PHE A 188 -4.72 16.47 4.39
CA PHE A 188 -3.83 15.43 3.86
C PHE A 188 -3.92 14.09 4.60
N GLY A 189 -4.04 14.10 5.93
CA GLY A 189 -4.20 12.88 6.74
C GLY A 189 -5.53 12.14 6.56
N GLU A 190 -6.56 12.79 5.99
CA GLU A 190 -7.85 12.18 5.65
C GLU A 190 -7.89 11.64 4.21
N GLN A 191 -6.89 11.96 3.37
CA GLN A 191 -6.84 11.50 1.99
C GLN A 191 -6.44 10.02 1.90
N ILE A 192 -6.60 9.42 0.73
CA ILE A 192 -6.06 8.09 0.45
C ILE A 192 -4.56 8.20 0.24
N HIS A 193 -3.80 7.34 0.91
CA HIS A 193 -2.35 7.29 0.82
C HIS A 193 -1.86 6.08 0.01
N GLY A 194 -2.61 4.97 -0.01
CA GLY A 194 -2.27 3.74 -0.74
C GLY A 194 -3.42 3.22 -1.58
N VAL A 195 -3.10 2.42 -2.60
CA VAL A 195 -4.11 1.81 -3.49
C VAL A 195 -3.78 0.34 -3.70
N ILE A 196 -4.76 -0.53 -3.45
CA ILE A 196 -4.73 -1.95 -3.80
C ILE A 196 -5.74 -2.17 -4.92
N CYS A 197 -5.28 -2.65 -6.07
CA CYS A 197 -6.14 -3.03 -7.19
C CYS A 197 -6.40 -4.53 -7.17
N VAL A 198 -7.66 -4.91 -6.94
CA VAL A 198 -8.09 -6.31 -6.85
C VAL A 198 -8.84 -6.72 -8.12
N MET A 199 -8.40 -7.80 -8.75
CA MET A 199 -9.02 -8.40 -9.94
C MET A 199 -9.18 -9.91 -9.76
N VAL A 200 -10.07 -10.54 -10.53
CA VAL A 200 -10.22 -12.01 -10.55
C VAL A 200 -9.47 -12.64 -11.73
N ASP A 201 -8.99 -13.86 -11.55
CA ASP A 201 -8.18 -14.63 -12.51
C ASP A 201 -8.90 -14.92 -13.84
N LYS A 202 -10.23 -15.04 -13.79
CA LYS A 202 -11.08 -15.33 -14.96
C LYS A 202 -11.88 -14.12 -15.44
N ASP A 203 -11.47 -12.89 -15.11
CA ASP A 203 -12.21 -11.71 -15.59
C ASP A 203 -12.12 -11.61 -17.12
N PRO A 204 -13.23 -11.71 -17.86
CA PRO A 204 -13.22 -11.61 -19.32
C PRO A 204 -12.75 -10.24 -19.82
N ARG A 205 -12.63 -9.25 -18.93
CA ARG A 205 -12.16 -7.89 -19.22
C ARG A 205 -10.67 -7.71 -18.95
N LEU A 206 -9.93 -8.74 -18.50
CA LEU A 206 -8.50 -8.62 -18.18
C LEU A 206 -7.67 -8.02 -19.33
N GLU A 207 -7.90 -8.49 -20.56
CA GLU A 207 -7.27 -7.94 -21.77
C GLU A 207 -7.64 -6.48 -22.04
N GLN A 208 -8.86 -6.10 -21.66
CA GLN A 208 -9.36 -4.73 -21.83
C GLN A 208 -8.82 -3.78 -20.76
N TYR A 209 -8.40 -4.29 -19.59
CA TYR A 209 -7.89 -3.47 -18.49
C TYR A 209 -6.61 -2.72 -18.84
N LYS A 210 -5.74 -3.27 -19.68
CA LYS A 210 -4.55 -2.54 -20.19
C LYS A 210 -4.93 -1.22 -20.87
N THR A 211 -6.06 -1.18 -21.55
CA THR A 211 -6.55 0.04 -22.22
C THR A 211 -7.43 0.86 -21.29
N ARG A 212 -8.38 0.23 -20.61
CA ARG A 212 -9.40 0.90 -19.79
C ARG A 212 -8.84 1.51 -18.50
N MET A 213 -7.78 0.94 -17.93
CA MET A 213 -7.12 1.49 -16.73
C MET A 213 -6.07 2.56 -17.05
N ARG A 214 -5.85 2.91 -18.32
CA ARG A 214 -4.76 3.83 -18.72
C ARG A 214 -4.86 5.18 -18.04
N SER A 215 -6.03 5.82 -18.05
CA SER A 215 -6.26 7.13 -17.42
C SER A 215 -5.96 7.11 -15.92
N ILE A 216 -6.37 6.04 -15.24
CA ILE A 216 -6.15 5.86 -13.80
C ILE A 216 -4.68 5.58 -13.52
N LYS A 217 -4.04 4.71 -14.30
CA LYS A 217 -2.62 4.41 -14.20
C LYS A 217 -1.78 5.68 -14.38
N GLU A 218 -2.14 6.52 -15.35
CA GLU A 218 -1.49 7.81 -15.59
C GLU A 218 -1.69 8.76 -14.41
N TYR A 219 -2.93 8.90 -13.92
CA TYR A 219 -3.25 9.71 -12.75
C TYR A 219 -2.49 9.25 -11.50
N LEU A 220 -2.56 7.96 -11.15
CA LEU A 220 -1.85 7.39 -10.00
C LEU A 220 -0.35 7.68 -10.08
N ARG A 221 0.26 7.51 -11.26
CA ARG A 221 1.67 7.80 -11.49
C ARG A 221 2.00 9.30 -11.32
N GLU A 222 1.19 10.17 -11.90
CA GLU A 222 1.37 11.63 -11.82
C GLU A 222 1.29 12.12 -10.38
N GLU A 223 0.31 11.62 -9.63
CA GLU A 223 0.10 11.92 -8.21
C GLU A 223 1.16 11.30 -7.29
N GLY A 224 1.90 10.29 -7.77
CA GLY A 224 2.97 9.62 -7.04
C GLY A 224 2.53 8.39 -6.26
N PHE A 225 1.35 7.86 -6.54
CA PHE A 225 0.91 6.56 -6.02
C PHE A 225 1.71 5.41 -6.65
N SER A 226 1.92 4.37 -5.86
CA SER A 226 2.47 3.09 -6.31
C SER A 226 1.44 2.01 -6.01
N PRO A 227 0.54 1.66 -6.95
CA PRO A 227 -0.49 0.66 -6.69
C PRO A 227 0.12 -0.73 -6.41
N VAL A 228 -0.58 -1.50 -5.58
CA VAL A 228 -0.33 -2.93 -5.34
C VAL A 228 -1.42 -3.71 -6.06
N ALA A 229 -1.05 -4.77 -6.78
CA ALA A 229 -2.00 -5.61 -7.50
C ALA A 229 -2.29 -6.91 -6.74
N ALA A 230 -3.56 -7.23 -6.60
CA ALA A 230 -4.05 -8.44 -5.95
C ALA A 230 -4.90 -9.25 -6.94
N LEU A 231 -4.50 -10.49 -7.19
CA LEU A 231 -5.17 -11.40 -8.11
C LEU A 231 -5.94 -12.47 -7.33
N ALA A 232 -7.26 -12.39 -7.36
CA ALA A 232 -8.18 -13.27 -6.66
C ALA A 232 -8.50 -14.50 -7.54
N PHE A 233 -8.17 -15.70 -7.05
CA PHE A 233 -8.47 -16.96 -7.72
C PHE A 233 -9.77 -17.56 -7.20
N GLU A 234 -10.71 -17.87 -8.09
CA GLU A 234 -11.94 -18.57 -7.71
C GLU A 234 -11.72 -20.08 -7.50
N ASP A 235 -10.73 -20.64 -8.20
CA ASP A 235 -10.39 -22.07 -8.17
C ASP A 235 -9.03 -22.29 -7.50
N GLU A 236 -8.99 -23.17 -6.50
CA GLU A 236 -7.75 -23.49 -5.77
C GLU A 236 -6.72 -24.23 -6.63
N GLU A 237 -7.14 -24.97 -7.65
CA GLU A 237 -6.23 -25.67 -8.57
C GLU A 237 -5.57 -24.67 -9.51
N ASP A 238 -6.31 -23.65 -9.97
CA ASP A 238 -5.75 -22.56 -10.77
C ASP A 238 -4.76 -21.71 -9.96
N PHE A 239 -4.97 -21.58 -8.64
CA PHE A 239 -4.02 -20.93 -7.74
C PHE A 239 -2.70 -21.73 -7.58
N LYS A 240 -2.76 -23.06 -7.65
CA LYS A 240 -1.59 -23.95 -7.54
C LYS A 240 -0.80 -24.09 -8.85
N ASP A 241 -1.42 -23.79 -9.99
CA ASP A 241 -0.76 -23.76 -11.30
C ASP A 241 0.17 -22.54 -11.41
N GLU A 242 1.45 -22.72 -11.11
CA GLU A 242 2.44 -21.64 -11.09
C GLU A 242 2.62 -20.95 -12.46
N ASP A 243 2.56 -21.70 -13.55
CA ASP A 243 2.78 -21.16 -14.90
C ASP A 243 1.60 -20.30 -15.35
N ARG A 244 0.38 -20.79 -15.14
CA ARG A 244 -0.83 -20.02 -15.42
C ARG A 244 -0.93 -18.79 -14.54
N ARG A 245 -0.65 -18.96 -13.24
CA ARG A 245 -0.64 -17.86 -12.26
C ARG A 245 0.34 -16.77 -12.67
N ARG A 246 1.56 -17.12 -13.07
CA ARG A 246 2.57 -16.17 -13.52
C ARG A 246 2.11 -15.36 -14.73
N GLY A 247 1.54 -16.01 -15.75
CA GLY A 247 1.04 -15.32 -16.95
C GLY A 247 -0.03 -14.28 -16.63
N ILE A 248 -1.03 -14.64 -15.82
CA ILE A 248 -2.12 -13.73 -15.44
C ILE A 248 -1.59 -12.57 -14.57
N MET A 249 -0.62 -12.84 -13.70
CA MET A 249 0.02 -11.80 -12.89
C MET A 249 0.79 -10.78 -13.74
N GLU A 250 1.48 -11.21 -14.79
CA GLU A 250 2.17 -10.31 -15.73
C GLU A 250 1.17 -9.39 -16.46
N ASP A 251 0.04 -9.94 -16.89
CA ASP A 251 -1.03 -9.16 -17.54
C ASP A 251 -1.67 -8.16 -16.58
N LEU A 252 -1.94 -8.58 -15.34
CA LEU A 252 -2.47 -7.70 -14.30
C LEU A 252 -1.47 -6.58 -13.94
N SER A 253 -0.20 -6.93 -13.76
CA SER A 253 0.89 -5.99 -13.50
C SER A 253 0.95 -4.90 -14.58
N ALA A 254 0.91 -5.30 -15.86
CA ALA A 254 0.89 -4.37 -16.99
C ALA A 254 -0.34 -3.45 -16.98
N ALA A 255 -1.52 -4.00 -16.68
CA ALA A 255 -2.78 -3.27 -16.67
C ALA A 255 -2.85 -2.22 -15.55
N VAL A 256 -2.54 -2.61 -14.32
CA VAL A 256 -2.60 -1.74 -13.13
C VAL A 256 -1.42 -0.77 -13.09
N GLY A 257 -0.29 -1.13 -13.71
CA GLY A 257 0.96 -0.38 -13.55
C GLY A 257 1.68 -0.66 -12.23
N ALA A 258 1.35 -1.77 -11.58
CA ALA A 258 2.09 -2.27 -10.43
C ALA A 258 3.30 -3.10 -10.94
N PRO A 259 4.50 -2.95 -10.37
CA PRO A 259 5.60 -3.88 -10.61
C PRO A 259 5.21 -5.35 -10.31
N ILE A 260 5.84 -6.30 -10.99
CA ILE A 260 5.50 -7.73 -10.81
C ILE A 260 5.77 -8.22 -9.38
N ASP A 261 6.80 -7.67 -8.71
CA ASP A 261 7.13 -7.90 -7.30
C ASP A 261 6.14 -7.25 -6.32
N LYS A 262 5.14 -6.53 -6.84
CA LYS A 262 4.00 -5.98 -6.08
C LYS A 262 2.66 -6.50 -6.60
N THR A 263 2.70 -7.63 -7.29
CA THR A 263 1.52 -8.34 -7.77
C THR A 263 1.46 -9.66 -7.02
N PHE A 264 0.33 -9.94 -6.37
CA PHE A 264 0.21 -11.08 -5.46
C PHE A 264 -1.08 -11.85 -5.71
N PRO A 265 -1.02 -13.19 -5.77
CA PRO A 265 -2.20 -14.04 -5.91
C PRO A 265 -2.79 -14.41 -4.55
N PHE A 266 -4.11 -14.54 -4.44
CA PHE A 266 -4.79 -15.08 -3.26
C PHE A 266 -6.07 -15.82 -3.65
N ILE A 267 -6.58 -16.68 -2.79
CA ILE A 267 -7.80 -17.46 -3.01
C ILE A 267 -9.02 -16.64 -2.59
N ASN A 268 -10.00 -16.53 -3.49
CA ASN A 268 -11.29 -15.93 -3.23
C ASN A 268 -12.22 -16.93 -2.54
N HIS A 269 -12.13 -17.04 -1.22
CA HIS A 269 -12.94 -17.98 -0.42
C HIS A 269 -14.45 -17.76 -0.53
N LEU A 270 -14.89 -16.54 -0.88
CA LEU A 270 -16.31 -16.25 -1.08
C LEU A 270 -16.85 -16.87 -2.37
N ALA A 271 -16.04 -16.89 -3.43
CA ALA A 271 -16.41 -17.49 -4.71
C ALA A 271 -16.18 -19.00 -4.72
N SER A 272 -15.12 -19.48 -4.07
CA SER A 272 -14.76 -20.90 -4.07
C SER A 272 -15.68 -21.77 -3.18
N GLY A 273 -16.50 -21.15 -2.32
CA GLY A 273 -17.31 -21.85 -1.31
C GLY A 273 -16.46 -22.58 -0.24
N SER A 274 -15.14 -22.39 -0.28
CA SER A 274 -14.21 -22.93 0.70
C SER A 274 -14.47 -22.24 2.03
N LYS A 275 -14.49 -23.00 3.13
CA LYS A 275 -14.24 -22.38 4.45
C LYS A 275 -12.89 -21.65 4.34
N VAL A 276 -12.66 -20.61 5.13
CA VAL A 276 -11.36 -19.92 5.28
C VAL A 276 -10.31 -20.88 5.89
N LYS A 277 -10.16 -22.07 5.33
CA LYS A 277 -9.12 -23.06 5.59
C LYS A 277 -7.95 -22.68 4.72
N LYS A 278 -7.35 -21.57 5.14
CA LYS A 278 -5.96 -21.14 5.07
C LYS A 278 -5.07 -22.05 4.22
N ASP A 279 -5.13 -21.91 2.90
CA ASP A 279 -3.92 -22.14 2.14
C ASP A 279 -2.87 -21.15 2.70
N PRO A 280 -1.78 -21.63 3.32
CA PRO A 280 -0.87 -20.75 4.05
C PRO A 280 -0.16 -19.76 3.13
N GLU A 281 0.02 -20.13 1.85
CA GLU A 281 0.61 -19.25 0.84
C GLU A 281 -0.37 -18.13 0.47
N SER A 282 -1.65 -18.45 0.24
CA SER A 282 -2.68 -17.43 0.01
C SER A 282 -2.82 -16.45 1.18
N VAL A 283 -2.75 -16.95 2.42
CA VAL A 283 -2.83 -16.11 3.63
C VAL A 283 -1.60 -15.23 3.76
N LEU A 284 -0.42 -15.79 3.51
CA LEU A 284 0.84 -15.05 3.51
C LEU A 284 0.80 -13.93 2.46
N ASN A 285 0.33 -14.23 1.24
CA ASN A 285 0.21 -13.24 0.17
C ASN A 285 -0.73 -12.09 0.55
N VAL A 286 -1.81 -12.34 1.29
CA VAL A 286 -2.68 -11.25 1.80
C VAL A 286 -1.92 -10.34 2.77
N LEU A 287 -1.11 -10.90 3.68
CA LEU A 287 -0.25 -10.10 4.56
C LEU A 287 0.83 -9.34 3.78
N ASP A 288 1.45 -9.95 2.78
CA ASP A 288 2.44 -9.29 1.91
C ASP A 288 1.80 -8.14 1.12
N ILE A 289 0.56 -8.29 0.66
CA ILE A 289 -0.20 -7.20 0.03
C ILE A 289 -0.37 -6.03 1.03
N LEU A 290 -0.78 -6.31 2.27
CA LEU A 290 -0.94 -5.27 3.30
C LEU A 290 0.38 -4.55 3.60
N ASP A 291 1.45 -5.30 3.86
CA ASP A 291 2.77 -4.74 4.16
C ASP A 291 3.32 -3.90 3.01
N THR A 292 3.17 -4.41 1.79
CA THR A 292 3.56 -3.71 0.57
C THR A 292 2.73 -2.44 0.37
N ALA A 293 1.43 -2.49 0.63
CA ALA A 293 0.53 -1.34 0.50
C ALA A 293 0.82 -0.25 1.54
N VAL A 294 1.09 -0.61 2.80
CA VAL A 294 1.52 0.32 3.84
C VAL A 294 2.85 0.98 3.45
N THR A 295 3.81 0.20 2.97
CA THR A 295 5.10 0.72 2.50
C THR A 295 4.94 1.64 1.27
N ALA A 296 4.06 1.28 0.33
CA ALA A 296 3.75 2.09 -0.84
C ALA A 296 3.07 3.41 -0.45
N ALA A 297 2.20 3.39 0.55
CA ALA A 297 1.54 4.58 1.07
C ALA A 297 2.53 5.56 1.73
N GLU A 298 3.50 5.06 2.51
CA GLU A 298 4.57 5.92 3.01
C GLU A 298 5.42 6.53 1.89
N LYS A 299 5.64 5.81 0.79
CA LYS A 299 6.34 6.36 -0.39
C LYS A 299 5.54 7.50 -1.01
N PHE A 300 4.22 7.33 -1.15
CA PHE A 300 3.32 8.40 -1.61
C PHE A 300 3.40 9.62 -0.69
N ILE A 301 3.28 9.42 0.64
CA ILE A 301 3.38 10.49 1.63
C ILE A 301 4.70 11.25 1.47
N LYS A 302 5.81 10.53 1.39
CA LYS A 302 7.13 11.14 1.18
C LYS A 302 7.18 11.98 -0.10
N VAL A 303 6.68 11.45 -1.21
CA VAL A 303 6.68 12.16 -2.50
C VAL A 303 5.85 13.45 -2.40
N ARG A 304 4.66 13.41 -1.79
CA ARG A 304 3.82 14.59 -1.64
C ARG A 304 4.45 15.65 -0.74
N LEU A 305 4.94 15.27 0.44
CA LEU A 305 5.60 16.20 1.36
C LEU A 305 6.88 16.81 0.75
N GLN A 306 7.63 16.04 -0.05
CA GLN A 306 8.78 16.58 -0.79
C GLN A 306 8.35 17.59 -1.86
N ARG A 307 7.31 17.30 -2.64
CA ARG A 307 6.79 18.22 -3.66
C ARG A 307 6.31 19.53 -3.04
N GLU A 308 5.57 19.46 -1.93
CA GLU A 308 5.12 20.65 -1.19
C GLU A 308 6.29 21.49 -0.69
N LYS A 309 7.30 20.85 -0.08
CA LYS A 309 8.51 21.53 0.36
C LYS A 309 9.21 22.25 -0.79
N TYR A 310 9.45 21.57 -1.91
CA TYR A 310 10.10 22.20 -3.05
C TYR A 310 9.26 23.30 -3.72
N ALA A 311 7.93 23.16 -3.74
CA ALA A 311 7.04 24.20 -4.22
C ALA A 311 7.11 25.45 -3.33
N GLY A 312 7.09 25.28 -2.01
CA GLY A 312 7.27 26.36 -1.05
C GLY A 312 8.62 27.06 -1.21
N GLU A 313 9.72 26.31 -1.34
CA GLU A 313 11.05 26.86 -1.59
C GLU A 313 11.14 27.64 -2.91
N ARG A 314 10.46 27.18 -3.97
CA ARG A 314 10.40 27.91 -5.25
C ARG A 314 9.61 29.21 -5.13
N GLN A 315 8.44 29.16 -4.50
CA GLN A 315 7.62 30.35 -4.29
C GLN A 315 8.33 31.39 -3.41
N ALA A 316 9.06 30.96 -2.38
CA ALA A 316 9.87 31.84 -1.55
C ALA A 316 11.03 32.48 -2.36
N LYS A 317 11.66 31.73 -3.27
CA LYS A 317 12.69 32.27 -4.17
C LYS A 317 12.12 33.26 -5.20
N GLU A 318 10.90 33.04 -5.68
CA GLU A 318 10.23 33.91 -6.65
C GLU A 318 9.69 35.21 -6.02
N ARG A 319 9.24 35.15 -4.76
CA ARG A 319 8.74 36.31 -4.01
C ARG A 319 9.86 37.16 -3.38
N GLY A 320 11.11 36.78 -3.57
CA GLY A 320 12.27 37.47 -3.02
C GLY A 320 12.49 37.20 -1.53
N PRO A 321 13.66 37.61 -0.98
CA PRO A 321 14.09 37.28 0.38
C PRO A 321 13.13 37.76 1.46
N GLU A 322 12.30 38.78 1.20
CA GLU A 322 11.38 39.39 2.16
C GLU A 322 10.21 38.48 2.56
N SER A 323 9.89 37.47 1.75
CA SER A 323 8.83 36.50 2.02
C SER A 323 9.32 35.18 2.63
N GLN A 324 10.64 35.05 2.80
CA GLN A 324 11.24 33.86 3.41
C GLN A 324 10.95 33.85 4.93
N SER A 325 10.75 32.66 5.51
CA SER A 325 10.65 32.56 6.96
C SER A 325 11.97 33.00 7.61
N VAL A 326 11.90 33.68 8.75
CA VAL A 326 13.10 34.15 9.44
C VAL A 326 13.97 32.97 9.89
N SER A 327 13.36 31.82 10.20
CA SER A 327 14.07 30.59 10.55
C SER A 327 14.93 30.09 9.39
N ASP A 328 14.37 29.98 8.19
CA ASP A 328 15.11 29.51 7.01
C ASP A 328 16.20 30.51 6.62
N PHE A 329 15.89 31.81 6.67
CA PHE A 329 16.84 32.89 6.36
C PHE A 329 18.06 32.85 7.29
N ILE A 330 17.85 32.76 8.61
CA ILE A 330 18.93 32.69 9.60
C ILE A 330 19.71 31.37 9.50
N GLN A 331 19.04 30.25 9.19
CA GLN A 331 19.72 28.97 8.96
C GLN A 331 20.63 28.99 7.72
N ASP A 332 20.18 29.60 6.62
CA ASP A 332 20.96 29.71 5.39
C ASP A 332 22.18 30.62 5.57
N ILE A 333 22.00 31.76 6.24
CA ILE A 333 23.12 32.65 6.62
C ILE A 333 24.08 31.94 7.58
N GLY A 334 23.54 31.22 8.57
CA GLY A 334 24.34 30.46 9.51
C GLY A 334 25.22 29.42 8.82
N LYS A 335 24.69 28.69 7.82
CA LYS A 335 25.47 27.75 7.01
C LYS A 335 26.52 28.47 6.16
N ALA A 336 26.17 29.55 5.49
CA ALA A 336 27.07 30.30 4.62
C ALA A 336 28.27 30.90 5.39
N HIS A 337 28.09 31.22 6.66
CA HIS A 337 29.09 31.85 7.52
C HIS A 337 29.64 30.93 8.63
N ASN A 338 29.39 29.61 8.56
CA ASN A 338 29.84 28.62 9.55
C ASN A 338 29.48 28.98 11.01
N TRP A 339 28.25 29.43 11.24
CA TRP A 339 27.75 29.64 12.60
C TRP A 339 27.41 28.31 13.26
N ASP A 340 27.69 28.21 14.55
CA ASP A 340 27.31 27.06 15.36
C ASP A 340 25.79 26.88 15.39
N LYS A 341 25.33 25.62 15.37
CA LYS A 341 23.91 25.28 15.33
C LYS A 341 23.16 25.76 16.57
N GLY A 342 23.73 25.62 17.76
CA GLY A 342 23.10 26.10 19.00
C GLY A 342 22.94 27.62 19.00
N ARG A 343 23.87 28.34 18.36
CA ARG A 343 23.79 29.78 18.17
C ARG A 343 22.70 30.19 17.18
N VAL A 344 22.57 29.47 16.06
CA VAL A 344 21.50 29.68 15.07
C VAL A 344 20.13 29.43 15.69
N ASP A 345 19.95 28.29 16.37
CA ASP A 345 18.69 27.91 17.01
C ASP A 345 18.28 28.91 18.10
N SER A 346 19.25 29.43 18.87
CA SER A 346 19.00 30.44 19.91
C SER A 346 18.57 31.79 19.33
N LEU A 347 19.10 32.18 18.17
CA LEU A 347 18.70 33.41 17.49
C LEU A 347 17.29 33.27 16.91
N VAL A 348 17.01 32.17 16.20
CA VAL A 348 15.68 31.90 15.64
C VAL A 348 14.61 31.89 16.74
N LYS A 349 14.90 31.21 17.87
CA LYS A 349 13.98 31.20 19.01
C LYS A 349 13.68 32.62 19.53
N ARG A 350 14.71 33.45 19.69
CA ARG A 350 14.54 34.82 20.17
C ARG A 350 13.69 35.67 19.22
N LEU A 351 13.91 35.54 17.91
CA LEU A 351 13.12 36.28 16.92
C LEU A 351 11.64 35.86 17.00
N HIS A 352 11.35 34.58 17.19
CA HIS A 352 9.98 34.13 17.44
C HIS A 352 9.41 34.62 18.78
N ASP A 353 10.22 34.68 19.84
CA ASP A 353 9.80 35.26 21.13
C ASP A 353 9.48 36.77 21.02
N GLU A 354 9.98 37.45 19.99
CA GLU A 354 9.72 38.86 19.64
C GLU A 354 8.66 39.00 18.53
N ASP A 355 7.91 37.94 18.22
CA ASP A 355 6.87 37.88 17.18
C ASP A 355 7.37 38.21 15.75
N ILE A 356 8.65 37.96 15.47
CA ILE A 356 9.24 38.09 14.14
C ILE A 356 9.24 36.70 13.48
N TYR A 357 8.46 36.53 12.42
CA TYR A 357 8.28 35.22 11.77
C TYR A 357 8.83 35.18 10.34
N ASP A 358 8.93 36.32 9.67
CA ASP A 358 9.48 36.44 8.32
C ASP A 358 10.58 37.52 8.21
N VAL A 359 11.21 37.57 7.04
CA VAL A 359 12.31 38.50 6.77
C VAL A 359 11.82 39.96 6.65
N SER A 360 10.56 40.18 6.28
CA SER A 360 9.95 41.51 6.27
C SER A 360 9.85 42.05 7.69
N ASP A 361 9.30 41.26 8.61
CA ASP A 361 9.21 41.60 10.05
C ASP A 361 10.58 41.91 10.65
N LEU A 362 11.60 41.11 10.27
CA LEU A 362 12.97 41.29 10.72
C LEU A 362 13.59 42.58 10.19
N ARG A 363 13.28 42.97 8.94
CA ARG A 363 13.75 44.22 8.35
C ARG A 363 13.08 45.42 9.02
N ASP A 364 11.78 45.36 9.21
CA ASP A 364 11.01 46.45 9.81
C ASP A 364 11.39 46.67 11.29
N SER A 365 11.76 45.59 11.98
CA SER A 365 12.22 45.60 13.37
C SER A 365 13.74 45.66 13.52
N TRP A 366 14.48 45.94 12.43
CA TRP A 366 15.94 45.78 12.39
C TRP A 366 16.67 46.61 13.45
N ASP A 367 16.26 47.86 13.68
CA ASP A 367 16.95 48.73 14.64
C ASP A 367 16.90 48.14 16.05
N SER A 368 15.73 47.64 16.48
CA SER A 368 15.52 46.97 17.77
C SER A 368 16.32 45.67 17.86
N VAL A 369 16.23 44.81 16.84
CA VAL A 369 16.92 43.52 16.83
C VAL A 369 18.43 43.70 16.81
N SER A 370 18.93 44.66 16.04
CA SER A 370 20.36 44.87 15.82
C SER A 370 21.10 45.13 17.13
N GLU A 371 20.49 45.87 18.06
CA GLU A 371 21.04 46.20 19.39
C GLU A 371 21.42 44.98 20.21
N THR A 372 20.69 43.87 20.03
CA THR A 372 20.88 42.63 20.79
C THR A 372 21.84 41.63 20.14
N LEU A 373 22.30 41.93 18.91
CA LEU A 373 23.18 41.06 18.13
C LEU A 373 24.66 41.40 18.35
N THR A 374 25.50 40.35 18.34
CA THR A 374 26.96 40.53 18.28
C THR A 374 27.37 41.25 16.99
N MET A 375 28.45 42.04 17.02
CA MET A 375 28.94 42.81 15.87
C MET A 375 29.08 41.98 14.58
N GLY A 376 29.58 40.74 14.67
CA GLY A 376 29.73 39.86 13.52
C GLY A 376 28.39 39.44 12.89
N MET A 377 27.40 39.09 13.71
CA MET A 377 26.05 38.74 13.22
C MET A 377 25.35 39.97 12.66
N ARG A 378 25.48 41.12 13.33
CA ARG A 378 24.90 42.37 12.87
C ARG A 378 25.42 42.73 11.48
N SER A 379 26.73 42.65 11.24
CA SER A 379 27.32 42.98 9.93
C SER A 379 26.81 42.05 8.81
N VAL A 380 26.73 40.75 9.08
CA VAL A 380 26.30 39.75 8.09
C VAL A 380 24.81 39.90 7.78
N LEU A 381 23.98 40.04 8.81
CA LEU A 381 22.53 40.17 8.64
C LEU A 381 22.16 41.51 7.99
N LYS A 382 22.85 42.59 8.36
CA LYS A 382 22.70 43.90 7.71
C LYS A 382 22.97 43.82 6.21
N GLN A 383 24.07 43.16 5.83
CA GLN A 383 24.42 42.96 4.43
C GLN A 383 23.41 42.08 3.68
N ALA A 384 22.91 41.02 4.32
CA ALA A 384 21.93 40.11 3.71
C ALA A 384 20.54 40.73 3.57
N LEU A 385 20.14 41.59 4.51
CA LEU A 385 18.87 42.33 4.50
C LEU A 385 18.92 43.59 3.62
N SER A 386 20.11 44.03 3.18
CA SER A 386 20.33 45.28 2.44
C SER A 386 19.82 46.53 3.18
N VAL A 387 19.98 46.59 4.51
CA VAL A 387 19.62 47.73 5.39
C VAL A 387 20.86 48.40 5.98
#